data_AF-A0A8D2APR4-F1
#
_entry.id   AF-A0A8D2APR4-F1
#
_cell.length_a   1.000
_cell.length_b   1.000
_cell.length_c   1.000
_cell.angle_alpha   90.00
_cell.angle_beta   90.00
_cell.angle_gamma   90.00
#
_symmetry.space_group_name_H-M   'P 1'
#
loop_
_entity.id
_entity.type
_entity.pdbx_description
1 polymer ?
#
loop_
_entity_poly.entity_id
_entity_poly.type
_entity_poly.pdbx_seq_one_letter_code
_entity_poly.pdbx_strand_id
1 'polypeptide(L)'
;MKVTLIFLLLAQVSWAGPFQQRGLFDFMLEDEASGIGPEDHVPELPELEPLGPVCPFRCQCHLRVVQCSDLGLDKVPRDLPPDTTLLDLQNNKITEIKDGDFKNLKNLHVVYLHNNNISAVGANDFCPPGYNTKKASYSGVSLFSNPVQYWEIQPSTFRCVYVRSAIQLGNYK
;
A
#
# COMPACT_ATOMS: atom_id res chain seq x y z
N MET A 1 -36.37 -69.86 -50.32
CA MET A 1 -37.70 -69.21 -50.18
C MET A 1 -37.78 -68.63 -48.78
N LYS A 2 -38.31 -67.41 -48.68
CA LYS A 2 -38.66 -66.69 -47.44
C LYS A 2 -37.44 -66.13 -46.68
N VAL A 3 -36.87 -64.99 -47.09
CA VAL A 3 -37.49 -63.64 -47.10
C VAL A 3 -37.71 -63.18 -45.66
N THR A 4 -36.70 -62.47 -45.14
CA THR A 4 -36.86 -61.17 -44.46
C THR A 4 -37.85 -61.05 -43.29
N LEU A 5 -37.87 -62.00 -42.34
CA LEU A 5 -38.82 -61.91 -41.21
C LEU A 5 -38.19 -61.86 -39.81
N ILE A 6 -36.85 -61.83 -39.69
CA ILE A 6 -36.19 -61.68 -38.39
C ILE A 6 -35.17 -60.53 -38.44
N PHE A 7 -35.53 -59.43 -39.12
CA PHE A 7 -34.78 -58.17 -39.07
C PHE A 7 -35.48 -57.11 -38.19
N LEU A 8 -36.50 -57.51 -37.41
CA LEU A 8 -37.36 -56.56 -36.69
C LEU A 8 -37.29 -56.60 -35.15
N LEU A 9 -36.46 -57.43 -34.51
CA LEU A 9 -36.61 -57.63 -33.06
C LEU A 9 -35.38 -57.62 -32.15
N LEU A 10 -34.18 -57.20 -32.58
CA LEU A 10 -33.07 -57.01 -31.63
C LEU A 10 -32.18 -55.79 -31.92
N ALA A 11 -32.76 -54.72 -32.47
CA ALA A 11 -32.13 -53.38 -32.46
C ALA A 11 -32.40 -52.70 -31.10
N GLN A 12 -31.90 -53.28 -30.01
CA GLN A 12 -32.06 -52.75 -28.66
C GLN A 12 -30.84 -53.07 -27.79
N VAL A 13 -29.63 -52.77 -28.23
CA VAL A 13 -28.49 -52.71 -27.29
C VAL A 13 -27.53 -51.59 -27.70
N SER A 14 -27.56 -50.52 -26.92
CA SER A 14 -26.43 -49.64 -26.60
C SER A 14 -25.86 -48.77 -27.72
N TRP A 15 -26.59 -47.71 -28.06
CA TRP A 15 -25.99 -46.45 -28.53
C TRP A 15 -26.06 -45.42 -27.39
N ALA A 16 -25.34 -45.69 -26.30
CA ALA A 16 -24.98 -44.63 -25.37
C ALA A 16 -23.87 -43.83 -26.07
N GLY A 17 -24.20 -42.65 -26.61
CA GLY A 17 -23.19 -41.68 -27.02
C GLY A 17 -22.29 -41.31 -25.83
N PRO A 18 -21.08 -40.77 -26.07
CA PRO A 18 -20.20 -40.37 -24.98
C PRO A 18 -20.94 -39.37 -24.09
N PHE A 19 -20.99 -39.66 -22.79
CA PHE A 19 -21.53 -38.76 -21.77
C PHE A 19 -20.69 -37.48 -21.78
N GLN A 20 -21.22 -36.42 -22.40
CA GLN A 20 -20.72 -35.08 -22.17
C GLN A 20 -21.38 -34.55 -20.91
N GLN A 21 -20.58 -34.40 -19.85
CA GLN A 21 -20.99 -33.68 -18.66
C GLN A 21 -21.26 -32.22 -19.06
N ARG A 22 -22.53 -31.88 -19.28
CA ARG A 22 -22.96 -30.49 -19.40
C ARG A 22 -22.83 -29.86 -18.02
N GLY A 23 -22.08 -28.77 -17.95
CA GLY A 23 -21.84 -28.04 -16.71
C GLY A 23 -23.14 -27.50 -16.11
N LEU A 24 -23.08 -27.16 -14.83
CA LEU A 24 -24.23 -26.83 -13.95
C LEU A 24 -25.01 -25.55 -14.33
N PHE A 25 -24.78 -24.97 -15.51
CA PHE A 25 -25.31 -23.66 -15.91
C PHE A 25 -26.20 -23.68 -17.17
N ASP A 26 -26.58 -24.86 -17.66
CA ASP A 26 -27.33 -25.02 -18.93
C ASP A 26 -28.86 -24.87 -18.76
N PHE A 27 -29.34 -24.11 -17.77
CA PHE A 27 -30.78 -23.99 -17.45
C PHE A 27 -31.31 -22.56 -17.35
N MET A 28 -30.66 -21.58 -17.98
CA MET A 28 -31.21 -20.23 -18.04
C MET A 28 -30.81 -19.53 -19.33
N LEU A 29 -31.46 -19.90 -20.43
CA LEU A 29 -31.58 -19.01 -21.58
C LEU A 29 -32.64 -19.56 -22.53
N GLU A 30 -33.89 -19.36 -22.15
CA GLU A 30 -35.04 -19.28 -23.06
C GLU A 30 -36.25 -18.88 -22.22
N ASP A 31 -36.46 -17.56 -22.08
CA ASP A 31 -37.75 -16.95 -22.41
C ASP A 31 -37.61 -15.43 -22.32
N GLU A 32 -37.79 -14.80 -23.48
CA GLU A 32 -37.85 -13.36 -23.66
C GLU A 32 -39.17 -12.80 -23.13
N ALA A 33 -39.05 -11.59 -22.60
CA ALA A 33 -40.01 -10.49 -22.60
C ALA A 33 -40.99 -10.30 -21.42
N SER A 34 -40.90 -9.05 -20.94
CA SER A 34 -41.93 -8.18 -20.35
C SER A 34 -42.28 -8.31 -18.87
N GLY A 35 -41.56 -7.54 -18.05
CA GLY A 35 -42.00 -7.06 -16.75
C GLY A 35 -41.28 -5.77 -16.39
N ILE A 36 -42.01 -4.67 -16.29
CA ILE A 36 -41.54 -3.34 -15.87
C ILE A 36 -40.96 -3.47 -14.45
N GLY A 37 -39.64 -3.37 -14.31
CA GLY A 37 -38.94 -3.31 -13.04
C GLY A 37 -38.76 -1.85 -12.60
N PRO A 38 -38.97 -1.51 -11.32
CA PRO A 38 -38.87 -0.14 -10.85
C PRO A 38 -37.40 0.34 -10.86
N GLU A 39 -37.28 1.66 -11.02
CA GLU A 39 -36.09 2.48 -11.15
C GLU A 39 -34.86 2.02 -10.34
N ASP A 40 -33.72 2.06 -11.03
CA ASP A 40 -32.38 2.42 -10.56
C ASP A 40 -32.26 2.84 -9.10
N HIS A 41 -32.15 1.91 -8.16
CA HIS A 41 -31.36 2.09 -6.94
C HIS A 41 -30.67 0.76 -6.69
N VAL A 42 -29.52 0.57 -7.35
CA VAL A 42 -28.46 -0.28 -6.79
C VAL A 42 -28.32 0.19 -5.34
N PRO A 43 -28.48 -0.68 -4.32
CA PRO A 43 -28.03 -0.33 -2.99
C PRO A 43 -26.55 -0.04 -3.18
N GLU A 44 -26.19 1.24 -3.15
CA GLU A 44 -24.81 1.70 -3.04
C GLU A 44 -24.32 1.00 -1.78
N LEU A 45 -23.73 -0.19 -1.98
CA LEU A 45 -23.01 -0.89 -0.95
C LEU A 45 -22.09 0.21 -0.43
N PRO A 46 -22.24 0.67 0.83
CA PRO A 46 -21.46 1.80 1.31
C PRO A 46 -20.05 1.43 0.94
N GLU A 47 -19.48 2.23 0.04
CA GLU A 47 -18.14 2.06 -0.47
C GLU A 47 -17.35 1.77 0.80
N LEU A 48 -16.89 0.53 0.95
CA LEU A 48 -16.19 0.12 2.16
C LEU A 48 -14.95 0.99 2.09
N GLU A 49 -15.03 2.18 2.70
CA GLU A 49 -13.93 3.11 2.86
C GLU A 49 -12.79 2.21 3.28
N PRO A 50 -11.66 2.20 2.56
CA PRO A 50 -10.65 1.17 2.71
C PRO A 50 -10.40 1.04 4.21
N LEU A 51 -10.88 -0.08 4.79
CA LEU A 51 -11.04 -0.22 6.23
C LEU A 51 -9.65 -0.51 6.78
N GLY A 52 -8.86 0.55 6.88
CA GLY A 52 -7.56 0.50 7.46
C GLY A 52 -6.60 1.50 6.81
N PRO A 53 -5.69 2.06 7.61
CA PRO A 53 -4.55 2.75 7.07
C PRO A 53 -3.79 1.84 6.09
N VAL A 54 -3.64 2.28 4.84
CA VAL A 54 -2.88 1.54 3.83
C VAL A 54 -1.43 1.48 4.29
N CYS A 55 -0.96 0.28 4.59
CA CYS A 55 0.45 0.05 4.87
C CYS A 55 1.21 -0.05 3.54
N PRO A 56 2.40 0.58 3.41
CA PRO A 56 3.16 0.52 2.17
C PRO A 56 3.55 -0.93 1.81
N PHE A 57 3.70 -1.18 0.51
CA PHE A 57 4.11 -2.49 0.01
C PHE A 57 5.46 -2.91 0.60
N ARG A 58 5.50 -4.14 1.18
CA ARG A 58 6.65 -4.75 1.90
C ARG A 58 6.99 -4.16 3.26
N CYS A 59 6.35 -3.08 3.69
CA CYS A 59 6.51 -2.58 5.05
C CYS A 59 5.63 -3.34 6.03
N GLN A 60 6.05 -3.36 7.29
CA GLN A 60 5.31 -3.93 8.40
C GLN A 60 4.74 -2.80 9.26
N CYS A 61 3.42 -2.65 9.26
CA CYS A 61 2.74 -1.67 10.08
C CYS A 61 2.16 -2.33 11.33
N HIS A 62 2.51 -1.82 12.50
CA HIS A 62 1.97 -2.26 13.78
C HIS A 62 1.46 -1.05 14.57
N LEU A 63 0.14 -0.95 14.73
CA LEU A 63 -0.53 0.20 15.35
C LEU A 63 -0.16 1.52 14.64
N ARG A 64 0.78 2.28 15.21
CA ARG A 64 1.28 3.58 14.73
C ARG A 64 2.74 3.55 14.30
N VAL A 65 3.33 2.36 14.25
CA VAL A 65 4.72 2.14 13.87
C VAL A 65 4.75 1.55 12.48
N VAL A 66 5.54 2.15 11.59
CA VAL A 66 5.75 1.66 10.23
C VAL A 66 7.21 1.25 10.10
N GLN A 67 7.46 -0.05 9.97
CA GLN A 67 8.79 -0.60 9.75
C GLN A 67 9.01 -0.94 8.27
N CYS A 68 9.97 -0.26 7.66
CA CYS A 68 10.35 -0.37 6.27
C CYS A 68 11.87 -0.60 6.10
N SER A 69 12.52 -1.13 7.13
CA SER A 69 13.97 -1.35 7.18
C SER A 69 14.41 -2.47 6.23
N ASP A 70 15.62 -2.38 5.67
CA ASP A 70 16.24 -3.45 4.86
C ASP A 70 15.47 -3.84 3.57
N LEU A 71 14.60 -2.96 3.07
CA LEU A 71 13.77 -3.25 1.90
C LEU A 71 14.42 -2.86 0.57
N GLY A 72 15.52 -2.10 0.62
CA GLY A 72 16.22 -1.57 -0.54
C GLY A 72 15.50 -0.39 -1.20
N LEU A 73 14.72 0.37 -0.43
CA LEU A 73 13.96 1.52 -0.90
C LEU A 73 14.90 2.62 -1.41
N ASP A 74 14.62 3.15 -2.60
CA ASP A 74 15.34 4.30 -3.20
C ASP A 74 14.73 5.64 -2.76
N LYS A 75 13.47 5.64 -2.32
CA LYS A 75 12.68 6.81 -1.94
C LYS A 75 11.80 6.52 -0.74
N VAL A 76 11.36 7.59 -0.07
CA VAL A 76 10.35 7.50 1.00
C VAL A 76 9.01 7.07 0.38
N PRO A 77 8.32 6.05 0.94
CA PRO A 77 7.01 5.62 0.45
C PRO A 77 5.96 6.72 0.68
N ARG A 78 5.10 6.96 -0.32
CA ARG A 78 4.04 7.98 -0.26
C ARG A 78 2.80 7.52 0.49
N ASP A 79 2.55 6.21 0.46
CA ASP A 79 1.36 5.58 1.03
C ASP A 79 1.60 5.21 2.49
N LEU A 80 1.77 6.24 3.33
CA LEU A 80 1.98 6.07 4.78
C LEU A 80 0.69 6.36 5.57
N PRO A 81 0.37 5.54 6.59
CA PRO A 81 -0.74 5.79 7.52
C PRO A 81 -0.66 7.19 8.16
N PRO A 82 -1.74 8.00 8.16
CA PRO A 82 -1.71 9.35 8.75
C PRO A 82 -1.51 9.35 10.28
N ASP A 83 -1.82 8.24 10.95
CA ASP A 83 -1.59 8.00 12.39
C ASP A 83 -0.17 7.48 12.70
N THR A 84 0.75 7.47 11.74
CA THR A 84 2.13 7.02 12.00
C THR A 84 2.82 7.95 12.99
N THR A 85 3.33 7.39 14.09
CA THR A 85 4.13 8.09 15.11
C THR A 85 5.61 7.80 15.00
N LEU A 86 5.96 6.60 14.54
CA LEU A 86 7.34 6.16 14.31
C LEU A 86 7.46 5.57 12.91
N LEU A 87 8.38 6.13 12.13
CA LEU A 87 8.72 5.66 10.79
C LEU A 87 10.16 5.16 10.77
N ASP A 88 10.33 3.89 10.49
CA ASP A 88 11.63 3.24 10.42
C ASP A 88 11.98 2.93 8.95
N LEU A 89 12.93 3.69 8.41
CA LEU A 89 13.44 3.58 7.03
C LEU A 89 14.95 3.32 7.02
N GLN A 90 15.51 2.82 8.12
CA GLN A 90 16.94 2.54 8.22
C GLN A 90 17.41 1.46 7.22
N ASN A 91 18.70 1.47 6.92
CA ASN A 91 19.35 0.48 6.05
C ASN A 91 18.67 0.30 4.68
N ASN A 92 18.33 1.42 4.05
CA ASN A 92 17.79 1.46 2.69
C ASN A 92 18.76 2.19 1.75
N LYS A 93 18.31 2.53 0.54
CA LYS A 93 19.09 3.23 -0.49
C LYS A 93 18.51 4.60 -0.78
N ILE A 94 17.85 5.22 0.19
CA ILE A 94 17.18 6.51 0.02
C ILE A 94 18.23 7.58 -0.27
N THR A 95 18.06 8.32 -1.37
CA THR A 95 19.05 9.32 -1.83
C THR A 95 18.70 10.75 -1.44
N GLU A 96 17.42 11.04 -1.28
CA GLU A 96 16.90 12.37 -0.96
C GLU A 96 15.57 12.24 -0.22
N ILE A 97 15.26 13.26 0.58
CA ILE A 97 13.96 13.47 1.20
C ILE A 97 13.32 14.62 0.44
N LYS A 98 12.06 14.49 0.03
CA LYS A 98 11.36 15.55 -0.69
C LYS A 98 10.54 16.39 0.27
N ASP A 99 10.42 17.67 -0.07
CA ASP A 99 9.42 18.54 0.55
C ASP A 99 8.03 17.90 0.39
N GLY A 100 7.39 17.62 1.52
CA GLY A 100 6.07 17.04 1.58
C GLY A 100 6.00 15.54 1.81
N ASP A 101 7.12 14.80 1.83
CA ASP A 101 7.10 13.35 2.10
C ASP A 101 6.45 13.02 3.46
N PHE A 102 6.61 13.91 4.45
CA PHE A 102 6.02 13.77 5.78
C PHE A 102 4.81 14.67 6.03
N LYS A 103 4.32 15.41 5.03
CA LYS A 103 3.25 16.42 5.21
C LYS A 103 1.93 15.83 5.72
N ASN A 104 1.63 14.59 5.34
CA ASN A 104 0.38 13.91 5.72
C ASN A 104 0.44 13.30 7.13
N LEU A 105 1.63 13.26 7.74
CA LEU A 105 1.89 12.55 9.01
C LEU A 105 1.90 13.52 10.18
N LYS A 106 0.71 13.94 10.62
CA LYS A 106 0.55 14.98 11.67
C LYS A 106 1.05 14.56 13.05
N ASN A 107 1.13 13.26 13.31
CA ASN A 107 1.52 12.68 14.59
C ASN A 107 2.93 12.06 14.54
N LEU A 108 3.69 12.31 13.49
CA LEU A 108 5.03 11.75 13.35
C LEU A 108 5.98 12.39 14.36
N HIS A 109 6.53 11.54 15.23
CA HIS A 109 7.44 11.92 16.30
C HIS A 109 8.87 11.46 16.03
N VAL A 110 9.05 10.26 15.48
CA VAL A 110 10.38 9.68 15.30
C VAL A 110 10.56 9.19 13.87
N VAL A 111 11.69 9.54 13.27
CA VAL A 111 12.06 9.11 11.92
C VAL A 111 13.48 8.55 11.91
N TYR A 112 13.60 7.27 11.52
CA TYR A 112 14.88 6.62 11.33
C TYR A 112 15.28 6.60 9.87
N LEU A 113 16.36 7.33 9.52
CA LEU A 113 16.90 7.41 8.15
C LEU A 113 18.41 7.14 8.11
N HIS A 114 18.98 6.66 9.21
CA HIS A 114 20.39 6.29 9.25
C HIS A 114 20.70 5.12 8.32
N ASN A 115 21.97 4.98 7.93
CA ASN A 115 22.42 3.96 6.99
C ASN A 115 21.65 4.00 5.65
N ASN A 116 21.47 5.20 5.09
CA ASN A 116 20.93 5.41 3.75
C ASN A 116 21.98 6.09 2.87
N ASN A 117 21.59 6.50 1.65
CA ASN A 117 22.46 7.20 0.71
C ASN A 117 22.08 8.67 0.54
N ILE A 118 21.57 9.31 1.61
CA ILE A 118 21.07 10.69 1.56
C ILE A 118 22.25 11.64 1.39
N SER A 119 22.27 12.38 0.28
CA SER A 119 23.37 13.30 -0.04
C SER A 119 23.12 14.74 0.38
N ALA A 120 21.85 15.15 0.46
CA ALA A 120 21.44 16.51 0.80
C ALA A 120 20.13 16.50 1.57
N VAL A 121 19.94 17.53 2.40
CA VAL A 121 18.69 17.80 3.11
C VAL A 121 18.36 19.28 2.95
N GLY A 122 17.19 19.56 2.38
CA GLY A 122 16.63 20.88 2.18
C GLY A 122 15.96 21.45 3.42
N ALA A 123 15.78 22.78 3.43
CA ALA A 123 15.25 23.52 4.58
C ALA A 123 13.79 23.20 4.96
N ASN A 124 13.05 22.51 4.08
CA ASN A 124 11.63 22.18 4.28
C ASN A 124 11.33 20.67 4.25
N ASP A 125 12.34 19.82 4.07
CA ASP A 125 12.14 18.36 3.89
C ASP A 125 11.48 17.72 5.11
N PHE A 126 11.85 18.16 6.32
CA PHE A 126 11.25 17.70 7.58
C PHE A 126 10.10 18.61 8.05
N CYS A 127 10.26 19.92 7.88
CA CYS A 127 9.37 20.93 8.42
C CYS A 127 8.73 21.73 7.28
N PRO A 128 7.42 21.63 7.02
CA PRO A 128 6.78 22.38 5.94
C PRO A 128 6.81 23.90 6.18
N PRO A 129 6.73 24.73 5.12
CA PRO A 129 6.64 26.18 5.26
C PRO A 129 5.37 26.57 6.04
N GLY A 130 5.48 27.53 6.96
CA GLY A 130 4.35 27.96 7.81
C GLY A 130 4.09 27.08 9.04
N TYR A 131 5.01 26.15 9.37
CA TYR A 131 4.92 25.33 10.57
C TYR A 131 4.90 26.17 11.86
N ASN A 132 3.99 25.84 12.79
CA ASN A 132 3.90 26.53 14.07
C ASN A 132 5.04 26.09 15.00
N THR A 133 6.03 26.96 15.20
CA THR A 133 7.20 26.70 16.06
C THR A 133 6.87 26.46 17.53
N LYS A 134 5.66 26.80 17.99
CA LYS A 134 5.19 26.51 19.35
C LYS A 134 4.76 25.05 19.56
N LYS A 135 4.59 24.29 18.48
CA LYS A 135 4.23 22.87 18.52
C LYS A 135 5.35 22.11 17.83
N ALA A 136 6.27 21.47 18.55
CA ALA A 136 7.25 20.59 17.93
C ALA A 136 6.60 19.25 17.57
N SER A 137 6.94 18.67 16.41
CA SER A 137 6.43 17.35 15.99
C SER A 137 7.42 16.27 16.35
N TYR A 138 8.70 16.50 16.03
CA TYR A 138 9.70 15.45 16.08
C TYR A 138 10.41 15.41 17.44
N SER A 139 10.36 14.23 18.04
CA SER A 139 11.13 13.84 19.23
C SER A 139 12.46 13.17 18.86
N GLY A 140 12.65 12.73 17.61
CA GLY A 140 13.88 12.06 17.16
C GLY A 140 14.01 12.03 15.63
N VAL A 141 15.18 12.40 15.12
CA VAL A 141 15.54 12.27 13.70
C VAL A 141 16.95 11.72 13.62
N SER A 142 17.15 10.61 12.90
CA SER A 142 18.48 10.03 12.69
C SER A 142 18.91 10.12 11.23
N LEU A 143 20.11 10.64 11.00
CA LEU A 143 20.72 10.80 9.68
C LEU A 143 22.18 10.35 9.68
N PHE A 144 22.68 9.75 10.75
CA PHE A 144 24.04 9.21 10.80
C PHE A 144 24.26 8.12 9.73
N SER A 145 25.51 7.86 9.37
CA SER A 145 25.87 6.93 8.29
C SER A 145 25.18 7.22 6.93
N ASN A 146 24.95 8.50 6.62
CA ASN A 146 24.59 8.97 5.28
C ASN A 146 25.72 9.84 4.71
N PRO A 147 25.90 9.91 3.38
CA PRO A 147 26.87 10.77 2.72
C PRO A 147 26.48 12.26 2.71
N VAL A 148 25.62 12.70 3.65
CA VAL A 148 25.18 14.09 3.78
C VAL A 148 26.25 14.92 4.49
N GLN A 149 26.55 16.08 3.92
CA GLN A 149 27.42 17.07 4.54
C GLN A 149 26.65 17.82 5.63
N TYR A 150 26.77 17.38 6.88
CA TYR A 150 26.01 17.95 8.00
C TYR A 150 26.29 19.46 8.21
N TRP A 151 27.46 19.96 7.82
CA TRP A 151 27.81 21.39 7.89
C TRP A 151 27.10 22.26 6.84
N GLU A 152 26.56 21.67 5.77
CA GLU A 152 25.78 22.39 4.76
C GLU A 152 24.29 22.51 5.15
N ILE A 153 23.83 21.68 6.09
CA ILE A 153 22.42 21.66 6.50
C ILE A 153 22.11 22.92 7.31
N GLN A 154 21.14 23.69 6.82
CA GLN A 154 20.67 24.88 7.53
C GLN A 154 20.01 24.51 8.87
N PRO A 155 20.30 25.19 9.98
CA PRO A 155 19.63 24.92 11.26
C PRO A 155 18.10 25.07 11.21
N SER A 156 17.58 25.91 10.30
CA SER A 156 16.15 26.10 10.07
C SER A 156 15.42 24.87 9.51
N THR A 157 16.18 23.91 8.96
CA THR A 157 15.68 22.60 8.50
C THR A 157 15.00 21.83 9.62
N PHE A 158 15.52 21.94 10.85
CA PHE A 158 15.05 21.19 12.01
C PHE A 158 14.19 22.02 12.97
N ARG A 159 13.59 23.12 12.49
CA ARG A 159 12.78 24.05 13.30
C ARG A 159 11.59 23.42 14.03
N CYS A 160 11.14 22.24 13.60
CA CYS A 160 10.02 21.49 14.15
C CYS A 160 10.46 20.31 15.03
N VAL A 161 11.75 20.20 15.35
CA VAL A 161 12.31 19.21 16.27
C VAL A 161 12.36 19.79 17.68
N TYR A 162 11.91 19.00 18.67
CA TYR A 162 11.72 19.46 20.05
C TYR A 162 13.03 19.89 20.74
N VAL A 163 14.11 19.13 20.57
CA VAL A 163 15.42 19.42 21.17
C VAL A 163 16.52 19.11 20.16
N ARG A 164 17.62 19.87 20.16
CA ARG A 164 18.77 19.61 19.28
C ARG A 164 19.41 18.22 19.49
N SER A 165 19.38 17.69 20.72
CA SER A 165 19.90 16.35 21.03
C SER A 165 19.09 15.20 20.41
N ALA A 166 17.87 15.48 19.95
CA ALA A 166 17.04 14.52 19.22
C ALA A 166 17.54 14.28 17.78
N ILE A 167 18.40 15.16 17.26
CA ILE A 167 18.92 15.10 15.90
C ILE A 167 20.26 14.37 15.95
N GLN A 168 20.28 13.14 15.45
CA GLN A 168 21.48 12.31 15.39
C GLN A 168 22.13 12.50 14.01
N LEU A 169 23.06 13.44 13.92
CA LEU A 169 23.87 13.71 12.72
C LEU A 169 25.26 13.12 12.91
N GLY A 170 25.75 12.37 11.91
CA GLY A 170 27.12 11.85 11.89
C GLY A 170 27.36 10.62 12.79
N ASN A 171 28.43 9.88 12.50
CA ASN A 171 28.91 8.83 13.40
C ASN A 171 29.57 9.50 14.60
N TYR A 172 29.01 9.32 15.80
CA TYR A 172 29.77 9.52 17.03
C TYR A 172 30.91 8.49 17.02
N LYS A 173 32.09 8.90 16.55
CA LYS A 173 33.35 8.23 16.87
C LYS A 173 33.91 8.83 18.15
#